data_AF-A0A5B0QZX1-F1
#
_entry.id   AF-A0A5B0QZX1-F1
#
_cell.length_a   1.000
_cell.length_b   1.000
_cell.length_c   1.000
_cell.angle_alpha   90.00
_cell.angle_beta   90.00
_cell.angle_gamma   90.00
#
_symmetry.space_group_name_H-M   'P 1'
#
loop_
_entity.id
_entity.type
_entity.pdbx_description
1 polymer ?
#
loop_
_entity_poly.entity_id
_entity_poly.type
_entity_poly.pdbx_seq_one_letter_code
_entity_poly.pdbx_strand_id
1 'polypeptide(L)'
;MIEIESCIYVPEEPPFVDRQHYRIQDSTPWACTDATMVPILGHLFDVYTSAPRGDSDNAASWLTFQGRCIARYSEPNIAILCNSSSYHNEIPHRHRRIPYPIVRGYLKVLDQGVNCLALDPDVSDSVLFRFSSKSSAIQNSLGELNPGQIVYVSAYLTKHLTGIVDLEVKAQVQFKTQYIIGGRKNLANTFGLFQLGREILISGHITGYEHHQFMWIVTAISVSVTVGHQPINSQALINTQVSDTKPRRPGLITVGEDLSQPQSECSVEAQVLASSSCTLEGADADPVQNQGAKLGTSNNYYDSVASTSGKKRTKKEILADAKRARLNISSA
;
A
#
# COMPACT_ATOMS: atom_id res chain seq x y z
N MET A 1 10.84 6.09 6.23
CA MET A 1 9.87 4.98 6.27
C MET A 1 10.55 3.72 5.79
N ILE A 2 10.34 2.60 6.49
CA ILE A 2 10.89 1.29 6.14
C ILE A 2 9.77 0.40 5.61
N GLU A 3 10.07 -0.33 4.54
CA GLU A 3 9.23 -1.37 3.96
C GLU A 3 9.90 -2.73 4.08
N ILE A 4 9.07 -3.77 4.13
CA ILE A 4 9.50 -5.16 4.12
C ILE A 4 8.71 -5.95 3.08
N GLU A 5 9.41 -6.81 2.34
CA GLU A 5 8.85 -7.75 1.36
C GLU A 5 9.15 -9.18 1.82
N SER A 6 8.13 -10.02 1.91
CA SER A 6 8.30 -11.40 2.36
C SER A 6 7.09 -12.28 1.98
N CYS A 7 7.14 -13.54 2.44
CA CYS A 7 6.04 -14.48 2.35
C CYS A 7 5.89 -15.30 3.64
N ILE A 8 4.64 -15.66 3.96
CA ILE A 8 4.28 -16.46 5.12
C ILE A 8 3.26 -17.53 4.72
N TYR A 9 3.19 -18.59 5.51
CA TYR A 9 2.16 -19.62 5.38
C TYR A 9 1.01 -19.36 6.37
N VAL A 10 -0.21 -19.42 5.87
CA VAL A 10 -1.45 -19.08 6.59
C VAL A 10 -2.46 -20.22 6.36
N PRO A 11 -2.63 -21.13 7.33
CA PRO A 11 -3.44 -22.34 7.15
C PRO A 11 -4.95 -22.10 7.21
N GLU A 12 -5.39 -21.02 7.86
CA GLU A 12 -6.80 -20.72 8.15
C GLU A 12 -7.03 -19.22 7.94
N GLU A 13 -8.28 -18.80 7.71
CA GLU A 13 -8.60 -17.37 7.59
C GLU A 13 -8.18 -16.64 8.88
N PRO A 14 -7.34 -15.60 8.77
CA PRO A 14 -7.00 -14.76 9.92
C PRO A 14 -8.21 -14.00 10.46
N PRO A 15 -8.20 -13.60 11.73
CA PRO A 15 -9.24 -12.73 12.27
C PRO A 15 -9.25 -11.36 11.58
N PHE A 16 -10.44 -10.87 11.27
CA PHE A 16 -10.67 -9.52 10.77
C PHE A 16 -10.81 -8.56 11.95
N VAL A 17 -9.82 -7.67 12.11
CA VAL A 17 -9.69 -6.74 13.23
C VAL A 17 -9.94 -5.31 12.79
N ASP A 18 -10.51 -4.51 13.70
CA ASP A 18 -10.76 -3.07 13.54
C ASP A 18 -11.55 -2.69 12.28
N ARG A 19 -12.27 -3.66 11.70
CA ARG A 19 -13.00 -3.55 10.41
C ARG A 19 -12.14 -3.02 9.24
N GLN A 20 -10.83 -3.20 9.30
CA GLN A 20 -9.93 -2.67 8.28
C GLN A 20 -8.95 -3.72 7.77
N HIS A 21 -8.45 -4.60 8.64
CA HIS A 21 -7.39 -5.52 8.30
C HIS A 21 -7.65 -6.89 8.89
N TYR A 22 -7.25 -7.91 8.17
CA TYR A 22 -6.97 -9.21 8.73
C TYR A 22 -5.63 -9.19 9.47
N ARG A 23 -5.59 -9.75 10.67
CA ARG A 23 -4.39 -9.80 11.50
C ARG A 23 -3.85 -11.21 11.61
N ILE A 24 -2.66 -11.43 11.06
CA ILE A 24 -1.93 -12.70 11.16
C ILE A 24 -0.85 -12.51 12.21
N GLN A 25 -1.14 -12.97 13.43
CA GLN A 25 -0.22 -12.87 14.57
C GLN A 25 0.86 -13.95 14.53
N ASP A 26 2.02 -13.59 15.09
CA ASP A 26 3.15 -14.50 15.36
C ASP A 26 3.56 -15.30 14.12
N SER A 27 3.46 -14.69 12.95
CA SER A 27 3.73 -15.36 11.68
C SER A 27 5.24 -15.51 11.45
N THR A 28 5.63 -16.68 10.97
CA THR A 28 7.03 -16.98 10.66
C THR A 28 7.28 -16.77 9.17
N PRO A 29 8.21 -15.88 8.77
CA PRO A 29 8.56 -15.71 7.37
C PRO A 29 9.26 -16.95 6.80
N TRP A 30 9.20 -17.09 5.49
CA TRP A 30 9.82 -18.20 4.78
C TRP A 30 10.99 -17.74 3.91
N ALA A 31 12.05 -18.53 3.94
CA ALA A 31 13.17 -18.45 3.03
C ALA A 31 12.83 -19.28 1.80
N CYS A 32 12.85 -18.64 0.64
CA CYS A 32 12.54 -19.29 -0.62
C CYS A 32 13.72 -19.10 -1.58
N THR A 33 14.35 -20.22 -1.93
CA THR A 33 15.34 -20.31 -3.00
C THR A 33 14.88 -21.36 -4.01
N ASP A 34 15.51 -21.37 -5.19
CA ASP A 34 15.20 -22.37 -6.22
C ASP A 34 15.41 -23.83 -5.73
N ALA A 35 16.21 -24.03 -4.67
CA ALA A 35 16.53 -25.34 -4.12
C ALA A 35 15.80 -25.67 -2.79
N THR A 36 15.37 -24.67 -2.02
CA THR A 36 14.84 -24.89 -0.67
C THR A 36 13.74 -23.90 -0.31
N MET A 37 12.67 -24.39 0.30
CA MET A 37 11.66 -23.58 0.99
C MET A 37 11.58 -23.99 2.45
N VAL A 38 12.04 -23.10 3.35
CA VAL A 38 12.12 -23.39 4.79
C VAL A 38 11.64 -22.20 5.63
N PRO A 39 10.99 -22.45 6.77
CA PRO A 39 10.61 -21.39 7.69
C PRO A 39 11.85 -20.77 8.35
N ILE A 40 11.88 -19.46 8.47
CA ILE A 40 12.98 -18.72 9.12
C ILE A 40 12.61 -18.51 10.59
N LEU A 41 13.01 -19.49 11.41
CA LEU A 41 12.72 -19.48 12.84
C LEU A 41 13.42 -18.31 13.55
N GLY A 42 12.74 -17.75 14.56
CA GLY A 42 13.26 -16.64 15.37
C GLY A 42 12.80 -15.26 14.93
N HIS A 43 12.16 -15.15 13.77
CA HIS A 43 11.48 -13.95 13.33
C HIS A 43 9.98 -14.12 13.44
N LEU A 44 9.32 -13.21 14.14
CA LEU A 44 7.87 -13.20 14.26
C LEU A 44 7.33 -11.88 13.73
N PHE A 45 6.37 -11.98 12.82
CA PHE A 45 5.68 -10.86 12.23
C PHE A 45 4.21 -10.83 12.66
N ASP A 46 3.75 -9.65 13.03
CA ASP A 46 2.32 -9.35 13.12
C ASP A 46 1.92 -8.65 11.82
N VAL A 47 1.32 -9.41 10.90
CA VAL A 47 0.98 -8.94 9.55
C VAL A 47 -0.47 -8.47 9.52
N TYR A 48 -0.67 -7.23 9.10
CA TYR A 48 -1.98 -6.61 8.88
C TYR A 48 -2.19 -6.48 7.39
N THR A 49 -3.14 -7.23 6.85
CA THR A 49 -3.43 -7.31 5.41
C THR A 49 -4.91 -7.07 5.15
N SER A 50 -5.24 -6.37 4.08
CA SER A 50 -6.63 -6.25 3.61
C SER A 50 -7.06 -7.42 2.72
N ALA A 51 -6.12 -8.29 2.31
CA ALA A 51 -6.42 -9.43 1.47
C ALA A 51 -7.13 -10.53 2.30
N PRO A 52 -8.34 -10.96 1.91
CA PRO A 52 -8.98 -12.14 2.50
C PRO A 52 -8.33 -13.42 1.97
N ARG A 53 -8.25 -14.46 2.80
CA ARG A 53 -7.76 -15.78 2.37
C ARG A 53 -8.85 -16.59 1.66
N GLY A 54 -10.08 -16.50 2.14
CA GLY A 54 -11.15 -17.47 2.00
C GLY A 54 -11.16 -18.52 3.13
N ASP A 55 -12.37 -18.91 3.53
CA ASP A 55 -12.64 -19.94 4.55
C ASP A 55 -12.69 -21.37 3.99
N SER A 56 -12.47 -21.57 2.69
CA SER A 56 -12.55 -22.90 2.07
C SER A 56 -11.32 -23.75 2.36
N ASP A 57 -11.49 -25.07 2.40
CA ASP A 57 -10.38 -26.02 2.63
C ASP A 57 -9.32 -25.96 1.51
N ASN A 58 -9.74 -25.58 0.30
CA ASN A 58 -8.85 -25.39 -0.86
C ASN A 58 -8.37 -23.94 -1.02
N ALA A 59 -8.60 -23.07 -0.02
CA ALA A 59 -8.17 -21.69 -0.09
C ALA A 59 -6.63 -21.60 -0.08
N ALA A 60 -6.13 -20.65 -0.86
CA ALA A 60 -4.72 -20.36 -0.98
C ALA A 60 -4.08 -20.02 0.38
N SER A 61 -3.00 -20.70 0.75
CA SER A 61 -2.36 -20.55 2.07
C SER A 61 -1.05 -19.77 2.06
N TRP A 62 -0.49 -19.42 0.90
CA TRP A 62 0.72 -18.60 0.83
C TRP A 62 0.38 -17.14 0.69
N LEU A 63 0.59 -16.36 1.75
CA LEU A 63 0.51 -14.91 1.65
C LEU A 63 1.87 -14.36 1.23
N THR A 64 1.89 -13.66 0.10
CA THR A 64 3.02 -12.81 -0.27
C THR A 64 2.65 -11.35 -0.02
N PHE A 65 3.58 -10.56 0.50
CA PHE A 65 3.29 -9.18 0.86
C PHE A 65 4.50 -8.26 0.74
N GLN A 66 4.16 -6.99 0.55
CA GLN A 66 5.00 -5.82 0.79
C GLN A 66 4.22 -4.87 1.70
N GLY A 67 4.92 -4.20 2.61
CA GLY A 67 4.26 -3.28 3.54
C GLY A 67 5.23 -2.48 4.38
N ARG A 68 4.68 -1.49 5.08
CA ARG A 68 5.42 -0.69 6.06
C ARG A 68 5.84 -1.59 7.21
N CYS A 69 7.14 -1.62 7.48
CA CYS A 69 7.77 -2.32 8.60
C CYS A 69 7.84 -1.39 9.81
N ILE A 70 7.36 -1.85 10.96
CA ILE A 70 7.46 -1.14 12.23
C ILE A 70 8.06 -2.11 13.25
N ALA A 71 9.35 -1.94 13.54
CA ALA A 71 10.07 -2.73 14.52
C ALA A 71 10.36 -1.87 15.75
N ARG A 72 9.77 -2.22 16.89
CA ARG A 72 9.95 -1.51 18.15
C ARG A 72 10.81 -2.28 19.14
N TYR A 73 11.59 -1.57 19.95
CA TYR A 73 12.37 -2.20 21.02
C TYR A 73 11.45 -2.86 22.08
N SER A 74 10.31 -2.23 22.38
CA SER A 74 9.32 -2.76 23.34
C SER A 74 8.52 -3.96 22.85
N GLU A 75 8.56 -4.30 21.56
CA GLU A 75 7.73 -5.35 20.96
C GLU A 75 8.60 -6.51 20.45
N PRO A 76 8.25 -7.78 20.75
CA PRO A 76 9.02 -8.93 20.27
C PRO A 76 8.79 -9.21 18.77
N ASN A 77 7.65 -8.79 18.22
CA ASN A 77 7.26 -9.03 16.84
C ASN A 77 7.43 -7.76 16.02
N ILE A 78 7.78 -7.92 14.74
CA ILE A 78 7.78 -6.80 13.80
C ILE A 78 6.36 -6.65 13.25
N ALA A 79 5.77 -5.46 13.42
CA ALA A 79 4.45 -5.16 12.86
C ALA A 79 4.60 -4.76 11.38
N ILE A 80 3.75 -5.32 10.52
CA ILE A 80 3.78 -5.10 9.07
C ILE A 80 2.42 -4.65 8.61
N LEU A 81 2.31 -3.42 8.14
CA LEU A 81 1.09 -2.87 7.53
C LEU A 81 1.20 -3.03 6.01
N CYS A 82 0.52 -4.02 5.46
CA CYS A 82 0.60 -4.34 4.03
C CYS A 82 -0.01 -3.23 3.17
N ASN A 83 0.76 -2.72 2.21
CA ASN A 83 0.25 -1.91 1.10
C ASN A 83 0.00 -2.77 -0.15
N SER A 84 0.61 -3.96 -0.22
CA SER A 84 0.37 -4.95 -1.26
C SER A 84 0.43 -6.34 -0.66
N SER A 85 -0.60 -7.16 -0.88
CA SER A 85 -0.64 -8.52 -0.37
C SER A 85 -1.61 -9.38 -1.17
N SER A 86 -1.26 -10.65 -1.37
CA SER A 86 -2.09 -11.60 -2.11
C SER A 86 -1.82 -13.04 -1.69
N TYR A 87 -2.89 -13.84 -1.60
CA TYR A 87 -2.83 -15.26 -1.34
C TYR A 87 -2.61 -16.07 -2.61
N HIS A 88 -1.79 -17.11 -2.52
CA HIS A 88 -1.50 -18.04 -3.60
C HIS A 88 -1.52 -19.51 -3.12
N ASN A 89 -1.89 -20.41 -4.02
CA ASN A 89 -1.77 -21.85 -3.77
C ASN A 89 -0.30 -22.28 -3.77
N GLU A 90 0.50 -21.63 -4.61
CA GLU A 90 1.95 -21.79 -4.68
C GLU A 90 2.64 -20.43 -4.66
N ILE A 91 3.83 -20.35 -4.06
CA ILE A 91 4.59 -19.10 -4.02
C ILE A 91 4.94 -18.65 -5.45
N PRO A 92 4.62 -17.41 -5.87
CA PRO A 92 5.00 -16.89 -7.18
C PRO A 92 6.51 -16.89 -7.43
N HIS A 93 6.93 -17.12 -8.68
CA HIS A 93 8.34 -17.20 -9.07
C HIS A 93 9.21 -16.04 -8.56
N ARG A 94 8.67 -14.80 -8.55
CA ARG A 94 9.41 -13.64 -8.07
C ARG A 94 9.84 -13.77 -6.60
N HIS A 95 9.02 -14.42 -5.77
CA HIS A 95 9.30 -14.61 -4.35
C HIS A 95 10.03 -15.94 -4.07
N ARG A 96 10.10 -16.86 -5.05
CA ARG A 96 10.90 -18.11 -4.94
C ARG A 96 12.43 -17.85 -4.86
N ARG A 97 12.87 -16.59 -4.98
CA ARG A 97 14.27 -16.16 -4.94
C ARG A 97 14.57 -15.17 -3.80
N ILE A 98 13.75 -15.20 -2.77
CA ILE A 98 13.88 -14.37 -1.58
C ILE A 98 14.41 -15.26 -0.43
N PRO A 99 15.73 -15.35 -0.23
CA PRO A 99 16.32 -16.21 0.81
C PRO A 99 16.00 -15.71 2.23
N TYR A 100 15.70 -14.43 2.38
CA TYR A 100 15.32 -13.76 3.63
C TYR A 100 14.39 -12.59 3.31
N PRO A 101 13.53 -12.14 4.24
CA PRO A 101 12.73 -10.94 4.08
C PRO A 101 13.59 -9.76 3.63
N ILE A 102 13.13 -8.98 2.66
CA ILE A 102 13.89 -7.85 2.14
C ILE A 102 13.39 -6.59 2.80
N VAL A 103 14.27 -5.90 3.51
CA VAL A 103 14.01 -4.62 4.17
C VAL A 103 14.56 -3.50 3.30
N ARG A 104 13.73 -2.49 3.02
CA ARG A 104 14.10 -1.32 2.21
C ARG A 104 13.65 -0.04 2.91
N GLY A 105 14.46 1.00 2.90
CA GLY A 105 14.04 2.29 3.44
C GLY A 105 15.17 3.13 3.97
N TYR A 106 14.80 4.28 4.54
CA TYR A 106 15.73 5.23 5.12
C TYR A 106 15.96 4.94 6.60
N LEU A 107 17.23 4.87 6.98
CA LEU A 107 17.68 4.63 8.35
C LEU A 107 18.68 5.72 8.76
N LYS A 108 18.61 6.17 10.02
CA LYS A 108 19.53 7.16 10.57
C LYS A 108 20.66 6.43 11.31
N VAL A 109 21.90 6.66 10.87
CA VAL A 109 23.10 6.08 11.46
C VAL A 109 23.31 6.63 12.87
N LEU A 110 23.69 5.77 13.81
CA LEU A 110 23.92 6.10 15.22
C LEU A 110 25.39 5.95 15.62
N ASP A 111 25.98 4.82 15.28
CA ASP A 111 27.35 4.46 15.66
C ASP A 111 27.97 3.59 14.55
N GLN A 112 29.26 3.78 14.32
CA GLN A 112 30.02 3.00 13.34
C GLN A 112 30.74 1.80 14.00
N GLY A 113 31.04 1.86 15.30
CA GLY A 113 31.66 0.80 16.11
C GLY A 113 32.48 -0.27 15.36
N VAL A 114 32.27 -1.55 15.70
CA VAL A 114 32.67 -2.70 14.86
C VAL A 114 31.59 -3.01 13.81
N ASN A 115 30.36 -2.57 14.07
CA ASN A 115 29.23 -2.72 13.17
C ASN A 115 28.51 -1.37 13.07
N CYS A 116 28.06 -1.01 11.88
CA CYS A 116 27.25 0.19 11.69
C CYS A 116 25.85 -0.05 12.26
N LEU A 117 25.47 0.74 13.25
CA LEU A 117 24.15 0.74 13.88
C LEU A 117 23.32 1.92 13.38
N ALA A 118 22.02 1.69 13.21
CA ALA A 118 21.06 2.71 12.78
C ALA A 118 19.70 2.52 13.45
N LEU A 119 18.84 3.53 13.37
CA LEU A 119 17.43 3.46 13.78
C LEU A 119 16.50 3.92 12.66
N ASP A 120 15.21 3.55 12.76
CA ASP A 120 14.15 4.15 11.95
C ASP A 120 13.84 5.55 12.50
N PRO A 121 14.12 6.64 11.76
CA PRO A 121 13.81 7.99 12.24
C PRO A 121 12.31 8.25 12.41
N ASP A 122 11.44 7.43 11.81
CA ASP A 122 9.99 7.58 11.88
C ASP A 122 9.34 6.79 13.03
N VAL A 123 10.13 6.05 13.82
CA VAL A 123 9.66 5.23 14.94
C VAL A 123 10.38 5.67 16.22
N SER A 124 9.63 6.27 17.15
CA SER A 124 10.18 6.82 18.40
C SER A 124 10.84 5.78 19.31
N ASP A 125 10.32 4.55 19.33
CA ASP A 125 10.85 3.39 20.06
C ASP A 125 11.48 2.38 19.10
N SER A 126 12.22 2.85 18.08
CA SER A 126 12.83 1.99 17.06
C SER A 126 13.78 0.96 17.70
N VAL A 127 13.77 -0.25 17.16
CA VAL A 127 14.90 -1.19 17.34
C VAL A 127 16.19 -0.62 16.76
N LEU A 128 17.32 -1.21 17.15
CA LEU A 128 18.60 -0.99 16.50
C LEU A 128 18.71 -1.88 15.27
N PHE A 129 18.99 -1.28 14.13
CA PHE A 129 19.34 -1.98 12.91
C PHE A 129 20.86 -2.08 12.83
N ARG A 130 21.39 -3.30 12.78
CA ARG A 130 22.82 -3.56 12.65
C ARG A 130 23.15 -3.99 11.24
N PHE A 131 24.01 -3.24 10.56
CA PHE A 131 24.42 -3.53 9.20
C PHE A 131 25.64 -4.43 9.17
N SER A 132 25.62 -5.36 8.22
CA SER A 132 26.76 -6.17 7.80
C SER A 132 26.69 -6.38 6.29
N SER A 133 27.81 -6.69 5.65
CA SER A 133 27.80 -7.17 4.28
C SER A 133 28.88 -8.21 4.04
N LYS A 134 28.59 -9.20 3.19
CA LYS A 134 29.60 -10.12 2.67
C LYS A 134 30.50 -9.47 1.60
N SER A 135 30.06 -8.36 1.02
CA SER A 135 30.86 -7.60 0.06
C SER A 135 31.81 -6.66 0.80
N SER A 136 33.12 -6.83 0.61
CA SER A 136 34.13 -5.95 1.19
C SER A 136 33.95 -4.49 0.76
N ALA A 137 33.56 -4.25 -0.50
CA ALA A 137 33.29 -2.90 -1.00
C ALA A 137 32.15 -2.22 -0.23
N ILE A 138 31.04 -2.94 -0.01
CA ILE A 138 29.91 -2.42 0.78
C ILE A 138 30.31 -2.25 2.24
N GLN A 139 31.04 -3.22 2.80
CA GLN A 139 31.50 -3.15 4.19
C GLN A 139 32.39 -1.92 4.43
N ASN A 140 33.25 -1.58 3.47
CA ASN A 140 34.05 -0.36 3.52
C ASN A 140 33.15 0.89 3.45
N SER A 141 32.20 0.94 2.51
CA SER A 141 31.24 2.06 2.43
C SER A 141 30.39 2.24 3.69
N LEU A 142 30.02 1.14 4.37
CA LEU A 142 29.33 1.19 5.66
C LEU A 142 30.21 1.80 6.75
N GLY A 143 31.52 1.55 6.72
CA GLY A 143 32.49 2.13 7.65
C GLY A 143 32.72 3.64 7.45
N GLU A 144 32.36 4.18 6.28
CA GLU A 144 32.49 5.61 5.96
C GLU A 144 31.25 6.44 6.34
N LEU A 145 30.16 5.82 6.79
CA LEU A 145 28.87 6.49 7.05
C LEU A 145 28.82 7.26 8.36
N ASN A 146 28.73 8.59 8.33
CA ASN A 146 28.82 9.38 9.57
C ASN A 146 27.59 9.21 10.50
N PRO A 147 27.78 9.17 11.83
CA PRO A 147 26.66 9.26 12.78
C PRO A 147 25.75 10.46 12.49
N GLY A 148 24.44 10.23 12.56
CA GLY A 148 23.41 11.21 12.21
C GLY A 148 23.03 11.25 10.73
N GLN A 149 23.82 10.64 9.84
CA GLN A 149 23.50 10.54 8.42
C GLN A 149 22.26 9.66 8.18
N ILE A 150 21.37 10.08 7.28
CA ILE A 150 20.25 9.27 6.82
C ILE A 150 20.67 8.56 5.54
N VAL A 151 20.57 7.24 5.54
CA VAL A 151 20.96 6.39 4.41
C VAL A 151 19.79 5.54 3.94
N TYR A 152 19.67 5.38 2.63
CA TYR A 152 18.75 4.40 2.06
C TYR A 152 19.42 3.02 2.02
N VAL A 153 18.74 2.01 2.55
CA VAL A 153 19.25 0.64 2.63
C VAL A 153 18.30 -0.31 1.91
N SER A 154 18.87 -1.35 1.31
CA SER A 154 18.17 -2.54 0.81
C SER A 154 18.96 -3.73 1.31
N ALA A 155 18.35 -4.52 2.18
CA ALA A 155 19.06 -5.55 2.93
C ALA A 155 18.18 -6.78 3.17
N TYR A 156 18.83 -7.91 3.44
CA TYR A 156 18.17 -9.09 3.95
C TYR A 156 18.04 -9.01 5.47
N LEU A 157 16.84 -9.26 5.99
CA LEU A 157 16.59 -9.41 7.42
C LEU A 157 17.04 -10.82 7.86
N THR A 158 18.22 -10.91 8.46
CA THR A 158 18.86 -12.19 8.79
C THR A 158 18.55 -12.64 10.20
N LYS A 159 18.47 -11.69 11.16
CA LYS A 159 18.16 -11.97 12.56
C LYS A 159 17.30 -10.87 13.18
N HIS A 160 16.40 -11.24 14.08
CA HIS A 160 15.73 -10.31 15.00
C HIS A 160 15.83 -10.91 16.41
N LEU A 161 16.55 -10.23 17.29
CA LEU A 161 16.69 -10.62 18.69
C LEU A 161 16.69 -9.39 19.57
N THR A 162 15.76 -9.35 20.53
CA THR A 162 15.78 -8.46 21.70
C THR A 162 16.26 -7.03 21.38
N GLY A 163 15.49 -6.33 20.54
CA GLY A 163 15.77 -4.92 20.22
C GLY A 163 16.85 -4.69 19.15
N ILE A 164 17.40 -5.74 18.55
CA ILE A 164 18.36 -5.65 17.44
C ILE A 164 17.86 -6.45 16.22
N VAL A 165 17.83 -5.79 15.07
CA VAL A 165 17.56 -6.38 13.75
C VAL A 165 18.87 -6.40 12.95
N ASP A 166 19.34 -7.61 12.62
CA ASP A 166 20.54 -7.81 11.81
C ASP A 166 20.19 -7.79 10.32
N LEU A 167 20.78 -6.82 9.62
CA LEU A 167 20.60 -6.59 8.20
C LEU A 167 21.88 -6.91 7.42
N GLU A 168 21.78 -7.83 6.46
CA GLU A 168 22.82 -8.06 5.46
C GLU A 168 22.56 -7.15 4.26
N VAL A 169 23.32 -6.05 4.17
CA VAL A 169 23.17 -5.02 3.14
C VAL A 169 23.59 -5.58 1.78
N LYS A 170 22.66 -5.46 0.83
CA LYS A 170 22.85 -5.92 -0.54
C LYS A 170 23.54 -4.85 -1.36
N ALA A 171 24.30 -5.30 -2.37
CA ALA A 171 24.77 -4.41 -3.42
C ALA A 171 23.57 -3.76 -4.08
N GLN A 172 23.53 -2.44 -4.05
CA GLN A 172 22.61 -1.65 -4.86
C GLN A 172 23.38 -1.17 -6.08
N VAL A 173 22.74 -1.28 -7.24
CA VAL A 173 23.21 -0.60 -8.44
C VAL A 173 22.44 0.71 -8.50
N GLN A 174 23.12 1.82 -8.24
CA GLN A 174 22.58 3.12 -8.56
C GLN A 174 22.82 3.38 -10.05
N PHE A 175 21.76 3.66 -10.78
CA PHE A 175 21.85 4.04 -12.18
C PHE A 175 21.02 5.30 -12.41
N LYS A 176 21.50 6.14 -13.32
CA LYS A 176 20.73 7.30 -13.78
C LYS A 176 19.72 6.82 -14.81
N THR A 177 18.56 7.47 -14.82
CA THR A 177 17.49 7.17 -15.78
C THR A 177 16.95 8.46 -16.35
N GLN A 178 16.79 8.49 -17.67
CA GLN A 178 16.09 9.55 -18.39
C GLN A 178 14.68 9.06 -18.75
N TYR A 179 13.66 9.75 -18.26
CA TYR A 179 12.27 9.49 -18.62
C TYR A 179 11.86 10.36 -19.81
N ILE A 180 11.37 9.73 -20.88
CA ILE A 180 10.80 10.42 -22.05
C ILE A 180 9.28 10.37 -21.94
N ILE A 181 8.68 11.52 -21.64
CA ILE A 181 7.22 11.70 -21.63
C ILE A 181 6.78 12.16 -23.03
N GLY A 182 6.30 11.21 -23.85
CA GLY A 182 5.88 11.52 -25.21
C GLY A 182 4.58 12.34 -25.24
N GLY A 183 4.45 13.31 -26.15
CA GLY A 183 3.23 14.11 -26.36
C GLY A 183 2.04 13.36 -26.98
N ARG A 184 1.96 12.03 -26.83
CA ARG A 184 0.82 11.24 -27.31
C ARG A 184 -0.44 11.61 -26.52
N LYS A 185 -1.63 11.43 -27.09
CA LYS A 185 -2.92 11.87 -26.50
C LYS A 185 -3.07 11.55 -25.00
N ASN A 186 -2.59 10.39 -24.55
CA ASN A 186 -2.72 9.94 -23.16
C ASN A 186 -1.77 10.63 -22.17
N LEU A 187 -0.70 11.27 -22.66
CA LEU A 187 0.35 11.91 -21.86
C LEU A 187 0.46 13.43 -22.13
N ALA A 188 -0.28 13.96 -23.11
CA ALA A 188 -0.22 15.37 -23.47
C ALA A 188 -0.48 16.33 -22.29
N ASN A 189 -1.31 15.91 -21.32
CA ASN A 189 -1.71 16.72 -20.17
C ASN A 189 -0.94 16.39 -18.88
N THR A 190 0.09 15.55 -18.91
CA THR A 190 0.79 15.13 -17.68
C THR A 190 1.81 16.16 -17.19
N PHE A 191 2.19 17.16 -18.00
CA PHE A 191 3.16 18.18 -17.61
C PHE A 191 2.76 18.95 -16.34
N GLY A 192 1.45 19.23 -16.16
CA GLY A 192 0.94 19.90 -14.96
C GLY A 192 1.04 19.06 -13.68
N LEU A 193 1.32 17.76 -13.80
CA LEU A 193 1.52 16.87 -12.65
C LEU A 193 2.92 17.03 -12.05
N PHE A 194 3.91 17.47 -12.82
CA PHE A 194 5.28 17.67 -12.32
C PHE A 194 5.36 18.98 -11.55
N GLN A 195 5.28 18.90 -10.22
CA GLN A 195 5.44 20.05 -9.34
C GLN A 195 6.55 19.75 -8.33
N LEU A 196 7.37 20.76 -8.02
CA LEU A 196 8.41 20.61 -7.01
C LEU A 196 7.76 20.22 -5.67
N GLY A 197 8.32 19.20 -5.02
CA GLY A 197 7.76 18.64 -3.77
C GLY A 197 6.54 17.73 -3.97
N ARG A 198 6.08 17.48 -5.19
CA ARG A 198 5.05 16.48 -5.48
C ARG A 198 5.69 15.16 -5.88
N GLU A 199 5.27 14.10 -5.20
CA GLU A 199 5.58 12.74 -5.61
C GLU A 199 4.61 12.28 -6.71
N ILE A 200 5.17 11.65 -7.74
CA ILE A 200 4.44 11.12 -8.89
C ILE A 200 4.92 9.71 -9.19
N LEU A 201 4.02 8.87 -9.67
CA LEU A 201 4.32 7.55 -10.19
C LEU A 201 4.46 7.65 -11.72
N ILE A 202 5.59 7.19 -12.24
CA ILE A 202 5.85 7.07 -13.69
C ILE A 202 6.01 5.59 -14.02
N SER A 203 5.25 5.10 -15.00
CA SER A 203 5.41 3.75 -15.54
C SER A 203 5.86 3.83 -17.00
N GLY A 204 6.70 2.89 -17.44
CA GLY A 204 7.30 2.91 -18.77
C GLY A 204 8.12 1.66 -19.10
N HIS A 205 8.64 1.62 -20.32
CA HIS A 205 9.56 0.57 -20.79
C HIS A 205 10.96 1.16 -20.98
N ILE A 206 11.99 0.38 -20.65
CA ILE A 206 13.37 0.70 -21.00
C ILE A 206 13.50 0.56 -22.51
N THR A 207 13.82 1.65 -23.21
CA THR A 207 13.89 1.72 -24.68
C THR A 207 15.29 1.97 -25.21
N GLY A 208 16.25 2.28 -24.34
CA GLY A 208 17.64 2.48 -24.75
C GLY A 208 18.57 2.75 -23.58
N TYR A 209 19.82 3.05 -23.92
CA TYR A 209 20.87 3.41 -22.98
C TYR A 209 21.72 4.53 -23.57
N GLU A 210 21.77 5.67 -22.88
CA GLU A 210 22.64 6.80 -23.22
C GLU A 210 24.04 6.54 -22.67
N HIS A 211 24.93 6.09 -23.55
CA HIS A 211 26.28 5.66 -23.16
C HIS A 211 27.13 6.77 -22.56
N HIS A 212 27.00 8.02 -23.04
CA HIS A 212 27.84 9.12 -22.56
C HIS A 212 27.51 9.52 -21.11
N GLN A 213 26.26 9.37 -20.71
CA GLN A 213 25.77 9.77 -19.39
C GLN A 213 25.48 8.58 -18.47
N PHE A 214 25.74 7.36 -18.97
CA PHE A 214 25.45 6.09 -18.32
C PHE A 214 24.00 6.01 -17.82
N MET A 215 23.05 6.43 -18.67
CA MET A 215 21.63 6.51 -18.30
C MET A 215 20.77 5.52 -19.06
N TRP A 216 19.91 4.80 -18.35
CA TRP A 216 18.82 4.08 -19.01
C TRP A 216 17.78 5.06 -19.54
N ILE A 217 17.30 4.84 -20.75
CA ILE A 217 16.22 5.63 -21.35
C ILE A 217 14.93 4.86 -21.14
N VAL A 218 13.96 5.48 -20.46
CA VAL A 218 12.63 4.92 -20.21
C VAL A 218 11.60 5.74 -20.97
N THR A 219 10.89 5.12 -21.91
CA THR A 219 9.72 5.73 -22.55
C THR A 219 8.50 5.51 -21.66
N ALA A 220 7.93 6.60 -21.16
CA ALA A 220 6.77 6.53 -20.27
C ALA A 220 5.49 6.12 -21.02
N ILE A 221 4.66 5.33 -20.34
CA ILE A 221 3.33 4.93 -20.78
C ILE A 221 2.23 5.59 -19.93
N SER A 222 2.52 5.92 -18.68
CA SER A 222 1.60 6.62 -17.76
C SER A 222 2.34 7.47 -16.73
N VAL A 223 1.65 8.52 -16.25
CA VAL A 223 2.06 9.37 -15.14
C VAL A 223 0.85 9.62 -14.25
N SER A 224 0.98 9.41 -12.94
CA SER A 224 -0.08 9.67 -11.96
C SER A 224 0.47 10.30 -10.67
N VAL A 225 -0.38 10.98 -9.91
CA VAL A 225 -0.02 11.54 -8.60
C VAL A 225 -0.17 10.47 -7.52
N THR A 226 0.76 10.40 -6.57
CA THR A 226 0.64 9.50 -5.41
C THR A 226 -0.33 10.06 -4.38
N VAL A 227 -1.01 9.20 -3.62
CA VAL A 227 -2.04 9.61 -2.65
C VAL A 227 -1.38 10.37 -1.49
N GLY A 228 -1.87 11.58 -1.18
CA GLY A 228 -1.42 12.37 -0.03
C GLY A 228 -0.96 13.81 -0.34
N HIS A 229 -0.85 14.20 -1.61
CA HIS A 229 -0.46 15.56 -1.97
C HIS A 229 -1.68 16.52 -2.00
N GLN A 230 -1.79 17.39 -1.01
CA GLN A 230 -2.66 18.57 -1.06
C GLN A 230 -1.93 19.70 -1.79
N PRO A 231 -2.52 20.33 -2.82
CA PRO A 231 -1.89 21.48 -3.46
C PRO A 231 -1.77 22.64 -2.47
N ILE A 232 -0.54 23.06 -2.19
CA ILE A 232 -0.27 24.29 -1.44
C ILE A 232 -0.61 25.47 -2.37
N ASN A 233 -1.85 25.96 -2.30
CA ASN A 233 -2.19 27.26 -2.85
C ASN A 233 -1.74 28.34 -1.86
N SER A 234 -0.49 28.79 -2.01
CA SER A 234 -0.02 30.03 -1.38
C SER A 234 0.04 31.13 -2.43
N GLN A 235 -1.00 31.98 -2.45
CA GLN A 235 -0.89 33.44 -2.53
C GLN A 235 -2.30 34.05 -2.51
N ALA A 236 -2.62 34.73 -1.42
CA ALA A 236 -3.76 35.63 -1.30
C ALA A 236 -3.43 37.00 -1.94
N LEU A 237 -4.50 37.69 -2.35
CA LEU A 237 -4.63 39.12 -2.67
C LEU A 237 -4.19 39.59 -4.07
N ILE A 238 -5.14 39.57 -5.01
CA ILE A 238 -5.54 40.79 -5.75
C ILE A 238 -7.07 40.78 -5.88
N ASN A 239 -7.70 41.78 -5.25
CA ASN A 239 -9.11 42.12 -5.46
C ASN A 239 -9.26 42.67 -6.89
N THR A 240 -10.01 41.97 -7.75
CA THR A 240 -10.69 42.62 -8.87
C THR A 240 -11.94 41.80 -9.21
N GLN A 241 -13.10 42.40 -9.00
CA GLN A 241 -14.40 41.83 -9.35
C GLN A 241 -14.43 41.54 -10.86
N VAL A 242 -14.53 40.26 -11.23
CA VAL A 242 -15.03 39.84 -12.54
C VAL A 242 -15.91 38.62 -12.34
N SER A 243 -17.13 38.75 -12.84
CA SER A 243 -18.28 37.85 -12.79
C SER A 243 -17.97 36.37 -13.02
N ASP A 244 -18.57 35.54 -12.15
CA ASP A 244 -18.71 34.10 -12.25
C ASP A 244 -19.27 33.64 -13.61
N THR A 245 -18.48 32.92 -14.40
CA THR A 245 -18.97 31.86 -15.30
C THR A 245 -17.85 30.86 -15.57
N LYS A 246 -17.77 29.78 -14.77
CA LYS A 246 -16.99 28.59 -15.17
C LYS A 246 -17.79 27.80 -16.21
N PRO A 247 -17.24 27.51 -17.41
CA PRO A 247 -17.88 26.60 -18.34
C PRO A 247 -17.78 25.18 -17.78
N ARG A 248 -18.92 24.63 -17.35
CA ARG A 248 -19.03 23.22 -16.94
C ARG A 248 -18.87 22.33 -18.19
N ARG A 249 -17.97 21.33 -18.12
CA ARG A 249 -17.97 20.22 -19.10
C ARG A 249 -19.26 19.40 -18.91
N PRO A 250 -19.97 19.03 -20.00
CA PRO A 250 -21.08 18.11 -19.89
C PRO A 250 -20.63 16.76 -19.30
N GLY A 251 -21.32 16.27 -18.27
CA GLY A 251 -21.15 14.89 -17.77
C GLY A 251 -20.39 14.68 -16.46
N LEU A 252 -20.06 15.72 -15.68
CA LEU A 252 -19.47 15.56 -14.34
C LEU A 252 -20.49 15.90 -13.25
N ILE A 253 -20.91 14.89 -12.48
CA ILE A 253 -21.79 15.07 -11.30
C ILE A 253 -20.89 15.30 -10.09
N THR A 254 -21.03 16.47 -9.46
CA THR A 254 -20.40 16.79 -8.18
C THR A 254 -21.40 16.47 -7.07
N VAL A 255 -21.05 15.55 -6.15
CA VAL A 255 -21.80 15.31 -4.91
C VAL A 255 -21.04 16.02 -3.81
N GLY A 256 -21.65 17.06 -3.23
CA GLY A 256 -21.09 17.82 -2.13
C GLY A 256 -22.19 18.15 -1.13
N GLU A 257 -21.87 17.89 0.14
CA GLU A 257 -22.57 18.34 1.34
C GLU A 257 -22.82 19.86 1.30
N ASP A 258 -24.00 20.29 1.75
CA ASP A 258 -24.07 21.14 2.94
C ASP A 258 -25.49 21.17 3.51
N LEU A 259 -25.53 21.04 4.84
CA LEU A 259 -26.71 21.12 5.71
C LEU A 259 -27.13 22.59 5.88
N SER A 260 -28.44 22.84 5.72
CA SER A 260 -29.31 23.82 6.43
C SER A 260 -28.66 25.12 6.95
N GLN A 261 -29.15 26.34 6.66
CA GLN A 261 -30.51 26.90 6.87
C GLN A 261 -30.44 28.45 6.61
N PRO A 262 -31.52 29.27 6.73
CA PRO A 262 -32.69 29.48 5.88
C PRO A 262 -32.86 30.97 5.42
N GLN A 263 -34.05 31.30 4.90
CA GLN A 263 -34.63 32.63 4.55
C GLN A 263 -34.29 33.09 3.12
N SER A 264 -35.24 33.49 2.27
CA SER A 264 -36.49 34.21 2.51
C SER A 264 -37.51 33.96 1.38
N GLU A 265 -38.78 33.85 1.76
CA GLU A 265 -39.95 33.85 0.88
C GLU A 265 -40.10 35.17 0.11
N CYS A 266 -40.52 35.10 -1.15
CA CYS A 266 -41.38 36.13 -1.73
C CYS A 266 -42.23 35.51 -2.86
N SER A 267 -43.51 35.43 -2.58
CA SER A 267 -44.60 35.04 -3.49
C SER A 267 -45.02 36.22 -4.37
N VAL A 268 -45.40 35.97 -5.62
CA VAL A 268 -46.58 36.61 -6.26
C VAL A 268 -47.16 35.66 -7.32
N GLU A 269 -48.48 35.50 -7.27
CA GLU A 269 -49.36 34.67 -8.12
C GLU A 269 -49.82 35.34 -9.42
N ALA A 270 -50.62 34.56 -10.19
CA ALA A 270 -51.59 34.89 -11.25
C ALA A 270 -51.05 34.86 -12.71
N GLN A 271 -51.69 34.27 -13.73
CA GLN A 271 -53.05 33.76 -13.93
C GLN A 271 -53.15 32.91 -15.23
N VAL A 272 -53.79 31.73 -15.13
CA VAL A 272 -54.94 31.18 -15.91
C VAL A 272 -55.09 31.44 -17.43
N LEU A 273 -55.22 30.34 -18.20
CA LEU A 273 -56.30 30.02 -19.20
C LEU A 273 -56.07 28.57 -19.70
N ALA A 274 -56.86 27.56 -19.30
CA ALA A 274 -58.02 26.98 -20.02
C ALA A 274 -57.79 26.80 -21.54
N SER A 275 -58.03 25.65 -22.19
CA SER A 275 -59.17 24.72 -22.06
C SER A 275 -58.94 23.43 -22.87
N SER A 276 -59.52 22.32 -22.38
CA SER A 276 -60.27 21.25 -23.09
C SER A 276 -59.53 20.34 -24.11
N SER A 277 -59.72 19.01 -24.15
CA SER A 277 -60.99 18.29 -24.03
C SER A 277 -60.88 16.78 -23.67
N CYS A 278 -61.69 16.37 -22.68
CA CYS A 278 -62.49 15.14 -22.45
C CYS A 278 -62.08 13.76 -23.03
N THR A 279 -61.88 12.69 -22.22
CA THR A 279 -62.81 11.78 -21.48
C THR A 279 -63.78 10.98 -22.37
N LEU A 280 -63.99 9.66 -22.22
CA LEU A 280 -64.51 8.88 -21.06
C LEU A 280 -64.12 7.37 -21.18
N GLU A 281 -63.65 6.73 -20.09
CA GLU A 281 -64.32 5.69 -19.24
C GLU A 281 -64.34 4.26 -19.82
N GLY A 282 -64.05 3.18 -19.10
CA GLY A 282 -63.66 2.94 -17.70
C GLY A 282 -63.64 1.42 -17.44
N ALA A 283 -62.81 0.95 -16.49
CA ALA A 283 -63.07 -0.16 -15.56
C ALA A 283 -61.81 -0.56 -14.77
N ASP A 284 -61.96 -0.57 -13.45
CA ASP A 284 -61.08 -0.89 -12.31
C ASP A 284 -59.91 -1.87 -12.48
N ALA A 285 -58.74 -1.49 -11.94
CA ALA A 285 -58.11 -2.15 -10.78
C ALA A 285 -56.83 -1.38 -10.33
N ASP A 286 -56.62 -1.35 -9.02
CA ASP A 286 -55.73 -0.54 -8.18
C ASP A 286 -54.28 -0.19 -8.62
N PRO A 287 -53.70 0.92 -8.08
CA PRO A 287 -52.45 1.49 -8.56
C PRO A 287 -51.21 0.76 -8.04
N VAL A 288 -50.34 0.35 -8.96
CA VAL A 288 -48.95 -0.02 -8.66
C VAL A 288 -48.21 1.26 -8.25
N GLN A 289 -48.04 1.46 -6.95
CA GLN A 289 -47.14 2.47 -6.42
C GLN A 289 -45.69 2.09 -6.77
N ASN A 290 -45.14 2.80 -7.74
CA ASN A 290 -43.71 3.06 -7.85
C ASN A 290 -43.24 3.73 -6.56
N GLN A 291 -42.65 2.96 -5.66
CA GLN A 291 -41.80 3.51 -4.59
C GLN A 291 -40.34 3.31 -4.98
N GLY A 292 -39.71 4.44 -5.32
CA GLY A 292 -38.27 4.54 -5.45
C GLY A 292 -37.60 4.17 -4.13
N ALA A 293 -36.84 3.08 -4.14
CA ALA A 293 -35.87 2.82 -3.11
C ALA A 293 -34.60 3.62 -3.44
N LYS A 294 -34.38 4.66 -2.63
CA LYS A 294 -33.16 5.47 -2.54
C LYS A 294 -31.93 4.56 -2.58
N LEU A 295 -31.19 4.59 -3.68
CA LEU A 295 -29.87 3.97 -3.75
C LEU A 295 -28.87 4.94 -3.13
N GLY A 296 -28.56 4.73 -1.85
CA GLY A 296 -27.71 5.62 -1.09
C GLY A 296 -27.06 4.91 0.09
N THR A 297 -26.01 4.14 -0.18
CA THR A 297 -24.84 4.02 0.69
C THR A 297 -23.69 3.51 -0.16
N SER A 298 -22.59 4.26 -0.28
CA SER A 298 -21.31 3.66 -0.67
C SER A 298 -20.85 2.79 0.48
N ASN A 299 -21.39 1.58 0.59
CA ASN A 299 -20.92 0.61 1.58
C ASN A 299 -19.48 0.25 1.19
N ASN A 300 -18.49 0.67 1.98
CA ASN A 300 -17.17 0.07 1.85
C ASN A 300 -17.36 -1.42 2.14
N TYR A 301 -16.82 -2.28 1.29
CA TYR A 301 -16.94 -3.74 1.43
C TYR A 301 -16.65 -4.20 2.87
N TYR A 302 -15.65 -3.60 3.51
CA TYR A 302 -15.22 -3.89 4.88
C TYR A 302 -16.20 -3.48 5.98
N ASP A 303 -17.15 -2.58 5.72
CA ASP A 303 -18.19 -2.20 6.70
C ASP A 303 -19.21 -3.34 6.92
N SER A 304 -19.33 -4.23 5.94
CA SER A 304 -20.22 -5.40 5.97
C SER A 304 -19.56 -6.67 6.54
N VAL A 305 -18.24 -6.68 6.71
CA VAL A 305 -17.51 -7.83 7.26
C VAL A 305 -17.52 -7.75 8.78
N ALA A 306 -18.11 -8.76 9.43
CA ALA A 306 -18.11 -8.86 10.88
C ALA A 306 -16.68 -9.03 11.40
N SER A 307 -16.30 -8.26 12.43
CA SER A 307 -15.02 -8.50 13.11
C SER A 307 -15.06 -9.87 13.78
N THR A 308 -14.05 -10.69 13.51
CA THR A 308 -13.93 -12.04 14.06
C THR A 308 -12.88 -12.05 15.16
N SER A 309 -13.19 -12.64 16.32
CA SER A 309 -12.22 -12.85 17.38
C SER A 309 -11.43 -14.14 17.12
N GLY A 310 -10.22 -13.99 16.61
CA GLY A 310 -9.31 -15.11 16.40
C GLY A 310 -8.70 -15.57 17.73
N LYS A 311 -8.58 -16.89 17.91
CA LYS A 311 -7.84 -17.45 19.05
C LYS A 311 -6.34 -17.22 18.81
N LYS A 312 -5.63 -16.63 19.77
CA LYS A 312 -4.16 -16.56 19.71
C LYS A 312 -3.59 -17.97 19.54
N ARG A 313 -2.84 -18.18 18.46
CA ARG A 313 -2.16 -19.46 18.19
C ARG A 313 -0.93 -19.57 19.08
N THR A 314 -0.70 -20.76 19.63
CA THR A 314 0.48 -21.04 20.44
C THR A 314 1.71 -21.21 19.54
N LYS A 315 2.91 -20.91 20.07
CA LYS A 315 4.20 -21.17 19.38
C LYS A 315 4.34 -22.62 18.89
N LYS A 316 3.73 -23.58 19.60
CA LYS A 316 3.71 -25.01 19.24
C LYS A 316 2.88 -25.26 17.98
N GLU A 317 1.71 -24.63 17.87
CA GLU A 317 0.83 -24.74 16.69
C GLU A 317 1.49 -24.12 15.46
N ILE A 318 2.07 -22.92 15.60
CA ILE A 318 2.79 -22.24 14.51
C ILE A 318 3.95 -23.11 13.99
N LEU A 319 4.73 -23.73 14.89
CA LEU A 319 5.80 -24.62 14.50
C LEU A 319 5.28 -25.93 13.88
N ALA A 320 4.15 -26.45 14.34
CA ALA A 320 3.51 -27.64 13.77
C ALA A 320 3.01 -27.37 12.34
N ASP A 321 2.42 -26.20 12.09
CA ASP A 321 1.97 -25.78 10.76
C ASP A 321 3.14 -25.58 9.81
N ALA A 322 4.23 -24.95 10.29
CA ALA A 322 5.45 -24.82 9.52
C ALA A 322 6.04 -26.20 9.12
N LYS A 323 5.97 -27.19 10.04
CA LYS A 323 6.36 -28.58 9.74
C LYS A 323 5.40 -29.26 8.75
N ARG A 324 4.09 -29.06 8.89
CA ARG A 324 3.07 -29.60 7.96
C ARG A 324 3.26 -29.02 6.55
N ALA A 325 3.42 -27.71 6.43
CA ALA A 325 3.69 -27.04 5.16
C ALA A 325 4.97 -27.59 4.50
N ARG A 326 6.04 -27.84 5.28
CA ARG A 326 7.26 -28.47 4.77
C ARG A 326 7.03 -29.88 4.22
N LEU A 327 6.20 -30.70 4.87
CA LEU A 327 5.87 -32.05 4.40
C LEU A 327 5.08 -32.02 3.09
N ASN A 328 4.14 -31.08 2.97
CA ASN A 328 3.36 -30.89 1.74
C ASN A 328 4.23 -30.42 0.57
N ILE A 329 5.25 -29.59 0.83
CA ILE A 329 6.23 -29.19 -0.20
C ILE A 329 7.11 -30.38 -0.62
N SER A 330 7.49 -31.27 0.32
CA SER A 330 8.35 -32.42 0.01
C SER A 330 7.63 -33.61 -0.66
N SER A 331 6.31 -33.57 -0.73
CA SER A 331 5.47 -34.64 -1.31
C SER A 331 4.88 -34.29 -2.67
N ALA A 332 5.14 -33.07 -3.17
CA ALA A 332 4.86 -32.61 -4.53
C ALA A 332 6.13 -32.68 -5.39
#